data_AF-L5LKA0-F1
#
_entry.id   AF-L5LKA0-F1
#
_cell.length_a   1.000
_cell.length_b   1.000
_cell.length_c   1.000
_cell.angle_alpha   90.00
_cell.angle_beta   90.00
_cell.angle_gamma   90.00
#
_symmetry.space_group_name_H-M   'P 1'
#
loop_
_entity.id
_entity.type
_entity.pdbx_description
1 polymer ?
#
loop_
_entity_poly.entity_id
_entity_poly.type
_entity_poly.pdbx_seq_one_letter_code
_entity_poly.pdbx_strand_id
1 'polypeptide(L)'
;MAWLLAKCWVRSSDFQLHELLSHLLRGHLMAEVIAMATMRCLPSIHPIFKLIIPHLRYTMEINVRARNGLVSDLGVFDQVVSTGGGGHVELLKRARASLTYRSFCPPDDLSDRGLLGVKSSYYAQDALRLWEIIYCYVEGIVSLHYKTDKAVKEDLELQTWCREITEIGLLGAQDQGELSPCPETSSVEGSSWEHPQNPPCFCETLQKHVQPLLECP
;
A
#
# COMPACT_ATOMS: atom_id res chain seq x y z
N MET A 1 -0.33 -7.20 40.69
CA MET A 1 -1.27 -6.32 39.97
C MET A 1 -0.59 -5.32 39.03
N ALA A 2 0.53 -4.66 39.40
CA ALA A 2 1.19 -3.65 38.55
C ALA A 2 1.55 -4.13 37.12
N TRP A 3 2.12 -5.32 36.97
CA TRP A 3 2.47 -5.86 35.66
C TRP A 3 1.26 -6.11 34.74
N LEU A 4 0.16 -6.61 35.31
CA LEU A 4 -1.06 -6.84 34.54
C LEU A 4 -1.60 -5.50 34.01
N LEU A 5 -1.65 -4.47 34.86
CA LEU A 5 -2.08 -3.14 34.44
C LEU A 5 -1.18 -2.56 33.35
N ALA A 6 0.14 -2.71 33.46
CA ALA A 6 1.08 -2.28 32.41
C ALA A 6 0.78 -2.96 31.06
N LYS A 7 0.54 -4.27 31.06
CA LYS A 7 0.13 -4.99 29.83
C LYS A 7 -1.22 -4.48 29.30
N CYS A 8 -2.19 -4.19 30.17
CA CYS A 8 -3.48 -3.64 29.74
C CYS A 8 -3.32 -2.29 29.02
N TRP A 9 -2.42 -1.43 29.49
CA TRP A 9 -2.12 -0.17 28.80
C TRP A 9 -1.54 -0.40 27.40
N VAL A 10 -0.55 -1.30 27.26
CA VAL A 10 0.00 -1.64 25.94
C VAL A 10 -1.07 -2.21 25.01
N ARG A 11 -1.95 -3.10 25.50
CA ARG A 11 -3.06 -3.65 24.72
C ARG A 11 -4.09 -2.59 24.33
N SER A 12 -4.37 -1.63 25.21
CA SER A 12 -5.29 -0.53 24.93
C SER A 12 -4.72 0.42 23.88
N SER A 13 -3.42 0.73 23.93
CA SER A 13 -2.74 1.52 22.89
C SER A 13 -2.69 0.80 21.54
N ASP A 14 -2.38 -0.51 21.56
CA ASP A 14 -2.40 -1.34 20.35
C ASP A 14 -3.77 -1.36 19.69
N PHE A 15 -4.87 -1.43 20.46
CA PHE A 15 -6.22 -1.32 19.91
C PHE A 15 -6.42 -0.02 19.11
N GLN A 16 -5.95 1.13 19.61
CA GLN A 16 -6.12 2.40 18.90
C GLN A 16 -5.35 2.41 17.58
N LEU A 17 -4.09 1.96 17.60
CA LEU A 17 -3.24 1.92 16.40
C LEU A 17 -3.74 0.87 15.40
N HIS A 18 -4.16 -0.29 15.87
CA HIS A 18 -4.71 -1.34 15.02
C HIS A 18 -5.94 -0.86 14.27
N GLU A 19 -6.95 -0.36 14.99
CA GLU A 19 -8.22 0.01 14.36
C GLU A 19 -8.08 1.22 13.44
N LEU A 20 -7.29 2.23 13.84
CA LEU A 20 -7.17 3.46 13.05
C LEU A 20 -6.13 3.36 11.93
N LEU A 21 -4.94 2.83 12.20
CA LEU A 21 -3.88 2.75 11.19
C LEU A 21 -3.95 1.47 10.38
N SER A 22 -3.80 0.33 11.04
CA SER A 22 -3.66 -0.96 10.36
C SER A 22 -4.93 -1.35 9.61
N HIS A 23 -6.09 -1.09 10.20
CA HIS A 23 -7.38 -1.50 9.67
C HIS A 23 -8.05 -0.40 8.85
N LEU A 24 -8.40 0.74 9.47
CA LEU A 24 -9.14 1.81 8.80
C LEU A 24 -8.30 2.51 7.72
N LEU A 25 -7.13 3.06 8.07
CA LEU A 25 -6.33 3.83 7.11
C LEU A 25 -5.73 2.95 6.01
N ARG A 26 -4.99 1.90 6.41
CA ARG A 26 -4.22 1.05 5.47
C ARG A 26 -5.08 0.05 4.72
N GLY A 27 -6.17 -0.43 5.32
CA GLY A 27 -7.13 -1.30 4.65
C GLY A 27 -8.21 -0.50 3.93
N HIS A 28 -9.14 0.04 4.70
CA HIS A 28 -10.37 0.64 4.16
C HIS A 28 -10.13 1.89 3.30
N LEU A 29 -9.44 2.90 3.82
CA LEU A 29 -9.29 4.18 3.14
C LEU A 29 -8.36 4.07 1.92
N MET A 30 -7.29 3.29 2.02
CA MET A 30 -6.43 3.01 0.86
C MET A 30 -7.20 2.27 -0.25
N ALA A 31 -8.00 1.25 0.09
CA ALA A 31 -8.81 0.55 -0.90
C ALA A 31 -9.83 1.46 -1.58
N GLU A 32 -10.41 2.44 -0.85
CA GLU A 32 -11.33 3.42 -1.42
C GLU A 32 -10.63 4.40 -2.37
N VAL A 33 -9.39 4.82 -2.07
CA VAL A 33 -8.58 5.62 -3.00
C VAL A 33 -8.38 4.87 -4.31
N ILE A 34 -7.98 3.60 -4.24
CA ILE A 34 -7.80 2.74 -5.42
C ILE A 34 -9.12 2.58 -6.16
N ALA A 35 -10.24 2.37 -5.44
CA ALA A 35 -11.56 2.22 -6.05
C ALA A 35 -11.97 3.48 -6.82
N MET A 36 -11.87 4.65 -6.19
CA MET A 36 -12.25 5.93 -6.79
C MET A 36 -11.41 6.24 -8.03
N ALA A 37 -10.08 6.06 -7.96
CA ALA A 37 -9.21 6.27 -9.11
C ALA A 37 -9.52 5.29 -10.24
N THR A 38 -9.75 4.01 -9.93
CA THR A 38 -10.11 2.98 -10.93
C THR A 38 -11.39 3.35 -11.67
N MET A 39 -12.44 3.77 -10.94
CA MET A 39 -13.72 4.16 -11.54
C MET A 39 -13.66 5.44 -12.37
N ARG A 40 -12.66 6.31 -12.12
CA ARG A 40 -12.51 7.62 -12.80
C ARG A 40 -11.58 7.56 -14.01
N CYS A 41 -10.57 6.69 -13.97
CA CYS A 41 -9.48 6.71 -14.94
C CYS A 41 -9.48 5.51 -15.90
N LEU A 42 -10.02 4.36 -15.49
CA LEU A 42 -9.98 3.14 -16.31
C LEU A 42 -11.38 2.80 -16.84
N PRO A 43 -11.60 2.78 -18.16
CA PRO A 43 -12.89 2.37 -18.71
C PRO A 43 -13.13 0.87 -18.52
N SER A 44 -14.40 0.43 -18.58
CA SER A 44 -14.78 -0.97 -18.33
C SER A 44 -14.19 -1.99 -19.31
N ILE A 45 -13.70 -1.53 -20.45
CA ILE A 45 -12.99 -2.35 -21.44
C ILE A 45 -11.51 -2.58 -21.08
N HIS A 46 -10.91 -1.69 -20.27
CA HIS A 46 -9.50 -1.73 -19.92
C HIS A 46 -9.15 -3.03 -19.16
N PRO A 47 -8.05 -3.73 -19.51
CA PRO A 47 -7.72 -5.01 -18.89
C PRO A 47 -7.49 -4.90 -17.37
N ILE A 48 -6.83 -3.83 -16.93
CA ILE A 48 -6.59 -3.57 -15.49
C ILE A 48 -7.91 -3.27 -14.74
N PHE A 49 -8.90 -2.62 -15.38
CA PHE A 49 -10.21 -2.43 -14.77
C PHE A 49 -10.87 -3.78 -14.49
N LYS A 50 -10.87 -4.69 -15.48
CA LYS A 50 -11.47 -6.03 -15.35
C LYS A 50 -10.78 -6.86 -14.28
N LEU A 51 -9.46 -6.73 -14.14
CA LEU A 51 -8.67 -7.40 -13.11
C LEU A 51 -9.04 -6.89 -11.70
N ILE A 52 -9.13 -5.57 -11.52
CA ILE A 52 -9.26 -4.97 -10.18
C ILE A 52 -10.71 -4.91 -9.70
N ILE A 53 -11.69 -4.72 -10.57
CA ILE A 53 -13.09 -4.43 -10.17
C ILE A 53 -13.71 -5.44 -9.18
N PRO A 54 -13.45 -6.77 -9.22
CA PRO A 54 -13.99 -7.69 -8.23
C PRO A 54 -13.47 -7.41 -6.82
N HIS A 55 -12.25 -6.90 -6.69
CA HIS A 55 -11.58 -6.60 -5.41
C HIS A 55 -12.05 -5.29 -4.77
N LEU A 56 -12.81 -4.47 -5.50
CA LEU A 56 -13.30 -3.16 -5.02
C LEU A 56 -14.74 -3.22 -4.50
N ARG A 57 -15.41 -4.36 -4.66
CA ARG A 57 -16.84 -4.52 -4.37
C ARG A 57 -17.17 -4.10 -2.93
N TYR A 58 -18.17 -3.23 -2.79
CA TYR A 58 -18.70 -2.70 -1.53
C TYR A 58 -17.75 -1.81 -0.69
N THR A 59 -16.51 -1.59 -1.11
CA THR A 59 -15.53 -0.74 -0.39
C THR A 59 -16.08 0.67 -0.11
N MET A 60 -16.65 1.33 -1.13
CA MET A 60 -17.21 2.68 -0.97
C MET A 60 -18.40 2.69 0.01
N GLU A 61 -19.29 1.70 -0.07
CA GLU A 61 -20.47 1.65 0.79
C GLU A 61 -20.10 1.44 2.26
N ILE A 62 -19.22 0.49 2.56
CA ILE A 62 -18.81 0.22 3.94
C ILE A 62 -18.05 1.41 4.54
N ASN A 63 -17.24 2.11 3.75
CA ASN A 63 -16.52 3.29 4.22
C ASN A 63 -17.45 4.49 4.47
N VAL A 64 -18.48 4.69 3.63
CA VAL A 64 -19.53 5.70 3.90
C VAL A 64 -20.29 5.37 5.18
N ARG A 65 -20.65 4.10 5.41
CA ARG A 65 -21.29 3.67 6.66
C ARG A 65 -20.37 3.93 7.87
N ALA A 66 -19.07 3.63 7.75
CA ALA A 66 -18.11 3.91 8.82
C ALA A 66 -18.01 5.42 9.11
N ARG A 67 -17.93 6.27 8.09
CA ARG A 67 -17.90 7.74 8.25
C ARG A 67 -19.18 8.37 8.82
N ASN A 68 -20.29 7.64 8.84
CA ASN A 68 -21.59 8.14 9.30
C ASN A 68 -22.07 7.50 10.62
N GLY A 69 -21.31 6.58 11.21
CA GLY A 69 -21.72 5.95 12.46
C GLY A 69 -20.61 5.30 13.28
N LEU A 70 -19.45 5.01 12.68
CA LEU A 70 -18.30 4.45 13.40
C LEU A 70 -17.34 5.56 13.85
N VAL A 71 -16.80 6.33 12.90
CA VAL A 71 -15.79 7.38 13.12
C VAL A 71 -16.33 8.80 12.88
N SER A 72 -17.66 8.95 12.86
CA SER A 72 -18.33 10.25 12.80
C SER A 72 -18.34 10.92 14.18
N ASP A 73 -18.63 12.22 14.19
CA ASP A 73 -19.10 12.89 15.40
C ASP A 73 -20.27 12.12 16.00
N LEU A 74 -20.25 11.91 17.33
CA LEU A 74 -21.25 11.10 18.07
C LEU A 74 -21.32 9.62 17.63
N GLY A 75 -20.39 9.16 16.78
CA GLY A 75 -20.28 7.77 16.35
C GLY A 75 -19.74 6.85 17.45
N VAL A 76 -19.60 5.56 17.14
CA VAL A 76 -19.13 4.56 18.11
C VAL A 76 -17.76 4.92 18.73
N PHE A 77 -16.82 5.45 17.93
CA PHE A 77 -15.52 5.88 18.47
C PHE A 77 -15.67 6.97 19.53
N ASP A 78 -16.54 7.95 19.31
CA ASP A 78 -16.80 9.03 20.27
C ASP A 78 -17.48 8.53 21.55
N GLN A 79 -18.30 7.49 21.45
CA GLN A 79 -19.07 6.98 22.57
C GLN A 79 -18.23 6.12 23.52
N VAL A 80 -17.31 5.30 23.01
CA VAL A 80 -16.68 4.24 23.82
C VAL A 80 -15.17 4.05 23.60
N VAL A 81 -14.54 4.75 22.67
CA VAL A 81 -13.10 4.58 22.36
C VAL A 81 -12.31 5.76 22.93
N SER A 82 -11.15 5.49 23.52
CA SER A 82 -10.34 6.52 24.20
C SER A 82 -9.80 7.61 23.27
N THR A 83 -9.65 7.32 21.98
CA THR A 83 -9.32 8.33 20.95
C THR A 83 -10.56 9.01 20.35
N GLY A 84 -11.77 8.69 20.82
CA GLY A 84 -13.00 9.41 20.49
C GLY A 84 -12.93 10.91 20.83
N GLY A 85 -13.85 11.69 20.28
CA GLY A 85 -13.90 13.14 20.46
C GLY A 85 -12.87 13.91 19.61
N GLY A 86 -12.43 13.32 18.50
CA GLY A 86 -11.54 13.96 17.51
C GLY A 86 -10.08 13.51 17.53
N GLY A 87 -9.59 12.88 18.61
CA GLY A 87 -8.23 12.35 18.69
C GLY A 87 -7.91 11.30 17.60
N HIS A 88 -8.91 10.50 17.24
CA HIS A 88 -8.84 9.48 16.20
C HIS A 88 -8.62 10.10 14.80
N VAL A 89 -9.25 11.23 14.50
CA VAL A 89 -9.04 11.97 13.25
C VAL A 89 -7.61 12.53 13.19
N GLU A 90 -7.13 13.10 14.29
CA GLU A 90 -5.76 13.61 14.37
C GLU A 90 -4.71 12.50 14.20
N LEU A 91 -4.95 11.32 14.80
CA LEU A 91 -4.07 10.18 14.63
C LEU A 91 -4.02 9.71 13.17
N LEU A 92 -5.16 9.64 12.48
CA LEU A 92 -5.24 9.32 11.06
C LEU A 92 -4.47 10.34 10.20
N LYS A 93 -4.62 11.64 10.48
CA LYS A 93 -3.90 12.72 9.77
C LYS A 93 -2.39 12.56 9.89
N ARG A 94 -1.87 12.27 11.09
CA ARG A 94 -0.43 12.06 11.31
C ARG A 94 0.05 10.80 10.63
N ALA A 95 -0.69 9.71 10.79
CA ALA A 95 -0.27 8.42 10.26
C ALA A 95 -0.24 8.36 8.74
N ARG A 96 -1.04 9.17 8.05
CA ARG A 96 -0.94 9.36 6.61
C ARG A 96 0.51 9.65 6.15
N ALA A 97 1.27 10.45 6.89
CA ALA A 97 2.67 10.75 6.56
C ALA A 97 3.60 9.52 6.68
N SER A 98 3.18 8.48 7.40
CA SER A 98 3.92 7.21 7.56
C SER A 98 3.58 6.16 6.50
N LEU A 99 2.62 6.43 5.61
CA LEU A 99 2.30 5.51 4.52
C LEU A 99 3.42 5.54 3.50
N THR A 100 4.08 4.41 3.28
CA THR A 100 5.08 4.23 2.23
C THR A 100 4.68 3.09 1.30
N TYR A 101 5.10 3.14 0.04
CA TYR A 101 4.79 2.06 -0.91
C TYR A 101 5.30 0.70 -0.39
N ARG A 102 6.55 0.64 0.08
CA ARG A 102 7.17 -0.55 0.67
C ARG A 102 6.35 -1.17 1.80
N SER A 103 5.71 -0.34 2.64
CA SER A 103 4.87 -0.85 3.73
C SER A 103 3.64 -1.63 3.25
N PHE A 104 3.19 -1.47 2.00
CA PHE A 104 2.07 -2.22 1.42
C PHE A 104 2.52 -3.49 0.68
N CYS A 105 3.83 -3.70 0.53
CA CYS A 105 4.42 -4.85 -0.15
C CYS A 105 5.02 -5.79 0.90
N PRO A 106 4.40 -6.94 1.24
CA PRO A 106 4.89 -7.85 2.27
C PRO A 106 6.37 -8.24 2.15
N PRO A 107 6.94 -8.52 0.95
CA PRO A 107 8.37 -8.78 0.84
C PRO A 107 9.24 -7.64 1.37
N ASP A 108 8.86 -6.40 1.08
CA ASP A 108 9.56 -5.20 1.51
C ASP A 108 9.31 -4.92 3.00
N ASP A 109 8.05 -4.83 3.42
CA ASP A 109 7.67 -4.53 4.80
C ASP A 109 8.26 -5.54 5.81
N LEU A 110 8.23 -6.84 5.48
CA LEU A 110 8.79 -7.87 6.35
C LEU A 110 10.31 -7.83 6.40
N SER A 111 10.96 -7.45 5.29
CA SER A 111 12.41 -7.22 5.26
C SER A 111 12.79 -6.02 6.12
N ASP A 112 12.13 -4.88 5.89
CA ASP A 112 12.39 -3.61 6.57
C ASP A 112 12.20 -3.73 8.09
N ARG A 113 11.27 -4.58 8.54
CA ARG A 113 11.00 -4.85 9.96
C ARG A 113 11.78 -6.03 10.55
N GLY A 114 12.65 -6.69 9.77
CA GLY A 114 13.46 -7.81 10.24
C GLY A 114 12.64 -9.06 10.60
N LEU A 115 11.51 -9.28 9.94
CA LEU A 115 10.61 -10.42 10.18
C LEU A 115 10.82 -11.59 9.23
N LEU A 116 11.61 -11.42 8.16
CA LEU A 116 12.00 -12.53 7.29
C LEU A 116 12.78 -13.59 8.08
N GLY A 117 12.42 -14.86 7.90
CA GLY A 117 13.05 -16.00 8.57
C GLY A 117 12.63 -16.23 10.03
N VAL A 118 11.79 -15.35 10.61
CA VAL A 118 11.27 -15.53 11.97
C VAL A 118 10.22 -16.66 11.98
N LYS A 119 10.64 -17.86 12.38
CA LYS A 119 9.81 -19.10 12.34
C LYS A 119 8.50 -19.00 13.15
N SER A 120 8.45 -18.18 14.19
CA SER A 120 7.25 -17.96 15.01
C SER A 120 6.27 -16.97 14.41
N SER A 121 6.65 -16.25 13.35
CA SER A 121 5.78 -15.31 12.64
C SER A 121 5.01 -16.05 11.55
N TYR A 122 3.85 -16.61 11.90
CA TYR A 122 2.95 -17.23 10.92
C TYR A 122 2.39 -16.19 9.95
N TYR A 123 2.11 -14.97 10.43
CA TYR A 123 1.74 -13.84 9.58
C TYR A 123 2.75 -13.60 8.47
N ALA A 124 4.05 -13.55 8.77
CA ALA A 124 5.08 -13.28 7.76
C ALA A 124 5.13 -14.39 6.69
N GLN A 125 5.04 -15.65 7.12
CA GLN A 125 5.05 -16.81 6.22
C GLN A 125 3.84 -16.81 5.29
N ASP A 126 2.64 -16.62 5.85
CA ASP A 126 1.40 -16.66 5.08
C ASP A 126 1.26 -15.43 4.18
N ALA A 127 1.69 -14.24 4.65
CA ALA A 127 1.65 -13.01 3.86
C ALA A 127 2.56 -13.09 2.63
N LEU A 128 3.77 -13.64 2.75
CA LEU A 128 4.68 -13.85 1.62
C LEU A 128 4.09 -14.83 0.60
N ARG A 129 3.60 -15.97 1.08
CA ARG A 129 3.02 -16.99 0.20
C ARG A 129 1.80 -16.48 -0.55
N LEU A 130 0.91 -15.75 0.14
CA LEU A 130 -0.26 -15.16 -0.48
C LEU A 130 0.13 -14.06 -1.48
N TRP A 131 1.12 -13.24 -1.14
CA TRP A 131 1.67 -12.24 -2.04
C TRP A 131 2.19 -12.86 -3.34
N GLU A 132 3.00 -13.92 -3.26
CA GLU A 132 3.53 -14.63 -4.42
C GLU A 132 2.40 -15.19 -5.31
N ILE A 133 1.37 -15.80 -4.72
CA ILE A 133 0.22 -16.32 -5.47
C ILE A 133 -0.51 -15.18 -6.22
N ILE A 134 -0.74 -14.06 -5.53
CA ILE A 134 -1.40 -12.88 -6.14
C ILE A 134 -0.50 -12.29 -7.23
N TYR A 135 0.81 -12.19 -6.99
CA TYR A 135 1.78 -11.68 -7.95
C TYR A 135 1.74 -12.51 -9.24
N CYS A 136 1.85 -13.84 -9.16
CA CYS A 136 1.80 -14.72 -10.33
C CYS A 136 0.47 -14.59 -11.10
N TYR A 137 -0.65 -14.43 -10.39
CA TYR A 137 -1.94 -14.20 -11.02
C TYR A 137 -1.98 -12.86 -11.79
N VAL A 138 -1.51 -11.78 -11.16
CA VAL A 138 -1.47 -10.45 -11.78
C VAL A 138 -0.53 -10.44 -12.98
N GLU A 139 0.69 -10.98 -12.82
CA GLU A 139 1.68 -11.11 -13.89
C GLU A 139 1.09 -11.86 -15.08
N GLY A 140 0.47 -13.02 -14.86
CA GLY A 140 -0.18 -13.80 -15.93
C GLY A 140 -1.20 -13.00 -16.73
N ILE A 141 -2.06 -12.19 -16.08
CA ILE A 141 -3.04 -11.34 -16.78
C ILE A 141 -2.37 -10.16 -17.47
N VAL A 142 -1.42 -9.49 -16.82
CA VAL A 142 -0.71 -8.32 -17.37
C VAL A 142 0.08 -8.72 -18.61
N SER A 143 0.82 -9.83 -18.57
CA SER A 143 1.61 -10.32 -19.70
C SER A 143 0.77 -10.72 -20.91
N LEU A 144 -0.54 -10.98 -20.75
CA LEU A 144 -1.43 -11.20 -21.90
C LEU A 144 -1.68 -9.91 -22.69
N HIS A 145 -1.74 -8.76 -22.01
CA HIS A 145 -2.15 -7.47 -22.59
C HIS A 145 -0.97 -6.54 -22.86
N TYR A 146 0.07 -6.56 -22.01
CA TYR A 146 1.27 -5.73 -22.14
C TYR A 146 2.47 -6.62 -22.44
N LYS A 147 2.93 -6.60 -23.69
CA LYS A 147 4.07 -7.42 -24.15
C LYS A 147 5.43 -6.77 -23.94
N THR A 148 5.44 -5.47 -23.69
CA THR A 148 6.66 -4.69 -23.52
C THR A 148 6.43 -3.57 -22.52
N ASP A 149 7.51 -3.14 -21.88
CA ASP A 149 7.56 -1.94 -21.05
C ASP A 149 7.06 -0.69 -21.77
N LYS A 150 7.36 -0.60 -23.07
CA LYS A 150 6.89 0.50 -23.92
C LYS A 150 5.36 0.56 -23.98
N ALA A 151 4.69 -0.59 -24.11
CA ALA A 151 3.23 -0.65 -24.12
C ALA A 151 2.62 -0.15 -22.80
N VAL A 152 3.28 -0.40 -21.67
CA VAL A 152 2.84 0.12 -20.35
C VAL A 152 3.04 1.64 -20.29
N LYS A 153 4.20 2.14 -20.73
CA LYS A 153 4.53 3.58 -20.72
C LYS A 153 3.62 4.40 -21.64
N GLU A 154 3.20 3.83 -22.77
CA GLU A 154 2.32 4.49 -23.75
C GLU A 154 0.83 4.44 -23.38
N ASP A 155 0.44 3.67 -22.37
CA ASP A 155 -0.95 3.58 -21.91
C ASP A 155 -1.33 4.79 -21.05
N LEU A 156 -1.90 5.82 -21.70
CA LEU A 156 -2.26 7.08 -21.05
C LEU A 156 -3.36 6.92 -19.98
N GLU A 157 -4.25 5.94 -20.10
CA GLU A 157 -5.29 5.67 -19.10
C GLU A 157 -4.65 5.11 -17.82
N LEU A 158 -3.73 4.15 -17.99
CA LEU A 158 -2.94 3.58 -16.89
C LEU A 158 -2.05 4.63 -16.22
N GLN A 159 -1.36 5.46 -17.00
CA GLN A 159 -0.53 6.54 -16.46
C GLN A 159 -1.38 7.56 -15.67
N THR A 160 -2.58 7.88 -16.16
CA THR A 160 -3.52 8.78 -15.47
C THR A 160 -4.05 8.16 -14.19
N TRP A 161 -4.36 6.86 -14.20
CA TRP A 161 -4.79 6.12 -13.02
C TRP A 161 -3.73 6.12 -11.90
N CYS A 162 -2.46 5.88 -12.24
CA CYS A 162 -1.36 5.93 -11.25
C CYS A 162 -1.18 7.33 -10.65
N ARG A 163 -1.32 8.39 -11.46
CA ARG A 163 -1.27 9.78 -10.96
C ARG A 163 -2.48 10.12 -10.10
N GLU A 164 -3.69 9.73 -10.49
CA GLU A 164 -4.90 9.98 -9.69
C GLU A 164 -4.78 9.35 -8.29
N ILE A 165 -4.21 8.14 -8.18
CA ILE A 165 -3.93 7.51 -6.88
C ILE A 165 -2.88 8.32 -6.10
N THR A 166 -1.72 8.55 -6.70
CA THR A 166 -0.53 9.04 -5.96
C THR A 166 -0.61 10.54 -5.66
N GLU A 167 -1.02 11.34 -6.64
CA GLU A 167 -0.99 12.80 -6.58
C GLU A 167 -2.27 13.34 -5.94
N ILE A 168 -3.43 12.77 -6.29
CA ILE A 168 -4.73 13.28 -5.84
C ILE A 168 -5.22 12.49 -4.63
N GLY A 169 -5.41 11.18 -4.75
CA GLY A 169 -5.93 10.34 -3.68
C GLY A 169 -5.03 10.33 -2.43
N LEU A 170 -3.72 10.25 -2.66
CA LEU A 170 -2.70 10.25 -1.62
C LEU A 170 -2.01 11.60 -1.43
N LEU A 171 -2.58 12.70 -1.95
CA LEU A 171 -2.12 14.10 -1.80
C LEU A 171 -0.59 14.25 -1.94
N GLY A 172 -0.05 13.83 -3.08
CA GLY A 172 1.37 14.00 -3.39
C GLY A 172 2.28 13.01 -2.69
N ALA A 173 1.94 11.72 -2.71
CA ALA A 173 2.73 10.66 -2.06
C ALA A 173 3.95 10.19 -2.89
N GLN A 174 4.42 10.96 -3.87
CA GLN A 174 5.54 10.53 -4.72
C GLN A 174 6.82 10.29 -3.89
N ASP A 175 7.13 11.19 -2.97
CA ASP A 175 8.32 11.12 -2.10
C ASP A 175 8.24 9.97 -1.08
N GLN A 176 7.04 9.43 -0.84
CA GLN A 176 6.81 8.28 0.03
C GLN A 176 6.97 6.92 -0.70
N GLY A 177 7.29 6.98 -2.00
CA GLY A 177 7.60 5.83 -2.86
C GLY A 177 9.09 5.72 -3.24
N GLU A 178 9.95 6.65 -2.82
CA GLU A 178 11.36 6.62 -3.19
C GLU A 178 12.09 5.41 -2.56
N LEU A 179 12.68 4.59 -3.43
CA LEU A 179 13.73 3.65 -3.05
C LEU A 179 14.93 4.48 -2.57
N SER A 180 15.31 4.34 -1.29
CA SER A 180 16.61 4.83 -0.84
C SER A 180 17.71 4.12 -1.67
N PRO A 181 18.74 4.84 -2.16
CA PRO A 181 19.86 4.19 -2.82
C PRO A 181 20.48 3.16 -1.87
N CYS A 182 20.72 1.94 -2.36
CA CYS A 182 21.56 0.98 -1.65
C CYS A 182 22.92 1.66 -1.34
N PRO A 183 23.49 1.49 -0.14
CA PRO A 183 24.81 2.06 0.15
C PRO A 183 25.81 1.41 -0.82
N GLU A 184 26.38 2.22 -1.70
CA GLU A 184 27.39 1.80 -2.67
C GLU A 184 28.51 1.08 -1.92
N THR A 185 28.73 -0.19 -2.26
CA THR A 185 29.97 -0.87 -1.93
C THR A 185 31.10 -0.12 -2.63
N SER A 186 31.97 0.48 -1.83
CA SER A 186 33.19 1.13 -2.28
C SER A 186 34.00 0.19 -3.17
N SER A 187 34.18 0.53 -4.46
CA SER A 187 35.49 0.49 -5.12
C SER A 187 35.45 0.82 -6.63
N VAL A 188 36.33 1.77 -6.97
CA VAL A 188 37.05 2.02 -8.25
C VAL A 188 36.37 2.84 -9.35
N GLU A 189 37.13 3.87 -9.73
CA GLU A 189 36.92 4.96 -10.68
C GLU A 189 36.64 4.53 -12.13
N GLY A 190 35.83 5.35 -12.82
CA GLY A 190 36.00 5.61 -14.25
C GLY A 190 34.87 5.10 -15.16
N SER A 191 33.82 5.91 -15.35
CA SER A 191 33.24 6.20 -16.68
C SER A 191 32.03 7.12 -16.54
N SER A 192 31.99 8.11 -17.44
CA SER A 192 30.93 9.11 -17.57
C SER A 192 29.57 8.46 -17.89
N TRP A 193 28.60 8.64 -17.00
CA TRP A 193 27.18 8.44 -17.31
C TRP A 193 26.38 9.58 -16.69
N GLU A 194 25.66 10.31 -17.53
CA GLU A 194 24.74 11.37 -17.12
C GLU A 194 23.58 10.78 -16.29
N HIS A 195 23.33 11.33 -15.11
CA HIS A 195 22.22 10.95 -14.24
C HIS A 195 20.88 11.43 -14.83
N PRO A 196 19.84 10.58 -14.98
CA PRO A 196 18.48 11.06 -15.19
C PRO A 196 17.93 11.63 -13.87
N GLN A 197 17.52 12.90 -13.89
CA GLN A 197 16.99 13.66 -12.76
C GLN A 197 15.52 13.34 -12.40
N ASN A 198 15.09 12.08 -12.37
CA ASN A 198 13.77 11.78 -11.79
C ASN A 198 13.73 10.37 -11.19
N PRO A 199 13.26 10.21 -9.94
CA PRO A 199 13.06 8.91 -9.32
C PRO A 199 11.94 8.12 -10.03
N PRO A 200 11.98 6.77 -10.00
CA PRO A 200 11.01 5.94 -10.70
C PRO A 200 9.58 6.16 -10.18
N CYS A 201 8.64 6.43 -11.07
CA CYS A 201 7.21 6.44 -10.78
C CYS A 201 6.73 5.04 -10.33
N PHE A 202 5.62 4.95 -9.60
CA PHE A 202 4.89 3.71 -9.26
C PHE A 202 4.78 2.70 -10.44
N CYS A 203 4.68 3.19 -11.68
CA CYS A 203 4.71 2.36 -12.90
C CYS A 203 6.05 1.65 -13.14
N GLU A 204 7.19 2.26 -12.79
CA GLU A 204 8.52 1.65 -12.93
C GLU A 204 8.83 0.67 -11.79
N THR A 205 8.15 0.77 -10.64
CA THR A 205 8.29 -0.20 -9.54
C THR A 205 7.62 -1.54 -9.88
N LEU A 206 6.50 -1.50 -10.62
CA LEU A 206 5.93 -2.68 -11.27
C LEU A 206 6.93 -3.37 -12.20
N GLN A 207 7.85 -2.62 -12.84
CA GLN A 207 8.90 -3.19 -13.71
C GLN A 207 10.07 -3.77 -12.92
N LYS A 208 10.50 -3.13 -11.82
CA LYS A 208 11.63 -3.62 -11.01
C LYS A 208 11.38 -4.97 -10.34
N HIS A 209 10.11 -5.36 -10.13
CA HIS A 209 9.75 -6.65 -9.53
C HIS A 209 9.57 -7.78 -10.56
N VAL A 210 9.57 -7.47 -11.87
CA VAL A 210 9.42 -8.47 -12.95
C VAL A 210 10.73 -9.19 -13.27
N GLN A 211 11.88 -8.67 -12.84
CA GLN A 211 13.18 -9.14 -13.36
C GLN A 211 14.03 -10.04 -12.45
N PRO A 212 13.87 -10.10 -11.11
CA PRO A 212 14.70 -11.00 -10.32
C PRO A 212 13.91 -12.02 -9.48
N LEU A 213 13.05 -12.84 -10.08
CA LEU A 213 12.65 -14.16 -9.52
C LEU A 213 12.32 -15.17 -10.65
N LEU A 214 13.17 -15.25 -11.67
CA LEU A 214 13.14 -16.28 -12.72
C LEU A 214 13.48 -17.71 -12.23
N GLU A 215 13.27 -17.99 -10.94
CA GLU A 215 13.43 -19.33 -10.36
C GLU A 215 12.26 -19.64 -9.43
N CYS A 216 11.06 -19.76 -9.99
CA CYS A 216 10.03 -20.60 -9.42
C CYS A 216 10.01 -21.94 -10.20
N PRO A 217 10.18 -23.09 -9.53
CA PRO A 217 10.12 -24.41 -10.17
C PRO A 217 8.74 -24.78 -10.71
#